data_AF-A0AA87QEB2-F1
#
_entry.id   AF-A0AA87QEB2-F1
#
_cell.length_a   1.000
_cell.length_b   1.000
_cell.length_c   1.000
_cell.angle_alpha   90.00
_cell.angle_beta   90.00
_cell.angle_gamma   90.00
#
_symmetry.space_group_name_H-M   'P 1'
#
loop_
_entity.id
_entity.type
_entity.pdbx_description
1 polymer ?
#
loop_
_entity_poly.entity_id
_entity_poly.type
_entity_poly.pdbx_seq_one_letter_code
_entity_poly.pdbx_strand_id
1 'polypeptide(L)'
;MTSKIAASAGVIAVATTMAVSPSAATDKFLWGAASAAYQVEGSTTADGKGPSVWDDYLDRLHLAGPGISGAVAIDFYNRDQYLKDIALFKKLGLTSYRFSVSWPRIIPDGLGPVNPAAIAHYRQFISDLKAAGIKPMLTLYHWDMPSSLAAAGGWENRDSVKWFERYADAIFANFHDQVDLFVLLNEPSVERATKTLAEDIRDNAKGDFKILPDADHMAVSLKTYNHILLAGAAAKKSFEVHGYKGQLGLALPLFPTINEDGASDADKKSAVLADGVLNRWFLDAMYKGTYPQDVLDMASARGLDTGIQPEDAKTIGEAHFDFLGINFYSPMYVRHGATPVDAFSAEQYLPKTVYSAFNGAVRPDQFKALLGRMKSEYGNPPVYITENGAGFAGEDVMKNGKVDDVQRCRYLVTHIAAMKSAMSEGADVRGYHVWSSHDNLEWLSGYASRFGMIYVDWDTQKRTPKLSADLYARVIRGDKVTEADCVARN
;
A
#
# COMPACT_ATOMS: atom_id res chain seq x y z
N MET A 1 -48.37 -51.66 22.85
CA MET A 1 -46.90 -51.79 22.68
C MET A 1 -46.52 -51.16 21.36
N THR A 2 -45.68 -50.14 21.46
CA THR A 2 -45.23 -49.19 20.46
C THR A 2 -44.19 -49.78 19.50
N SER A 3 -44.29 -49.45 18.21
CA SER A 3 -43.15 -49.44 17.29
C SER A 3 -43.41 -48.41 16.19
N LYS A 4 -42.96 -47.18 16.42
CA LYS A 4 -42.83 -46.14 15.41
C LYS A 4 -41.45 -46.29 14.76
N ILE A 5 -41.42 -46.49 13.45
CA ILE A 5 -40.20 -46.40 12.64
C ILE A 5 -39.99 -44.92 12.35
N ALA A 6 -38.95 -44.33 12.92
CA ALA A 6 -38.47 -42.99 12.60
C ALA A 6 -37.40 -43.11 11.50
N ALA A 7 -37.66 -42.49 10.35
CA ALA A 7 -36.66 -42.31 9.30
C ALA A 7 -35.79 -41.11 9.67
N SER A 8 -34.51 -41.34 9.93
CA SER A 8 -33.49 -40.30 10.09
C SER A 8 -33.02 -39.84 8.71
N ALA A 9 -33.39 -38.61 8.33
CA ALA A 9 -32.76 -37.90 7.22
C ALA A 9 -31.38 -37.43 7.68
N GLY A 10 -30.33 -38.14 7.26
CA GLY A 10 -28.95 -37.70 7.42
C GLY A 10 -28.66 -36.55 6.47
N VAL A 11 -28.50 -35.34 7.00
CA VAL A 11 -27.90 -34.22 6.28
C VAL A 11 -26.41 -34.50 6.16
N ILE A 12 -25.97 -34.93 4.98
CA ILE A 12 -24.55 -35.01 4.65
C ILE A 12 -24.08 -33.58 4.39
N ALA A 13 -23.47 -32.95 5.39
CA ALA A 13 -22.69 -31.74 5.20
C ALA A 13 -21.45 -32.12 4.40
N VAL A 14 -21.45 -31.81 3.10
CA VAL A 14 -20.24 -31.85 2.28
C VAL A 14 -19.40 -30.64 2.70
N ALA A 15 -18.53 -30.83 3.68
CA ALA A 15 -17.45 -29.90 3.94
C ALA A 15 -16.46 -30.02 2.78
N THR A 16 -16.55 -29.10 1.82
CA THR A 16 -15.52 -28.88 0.82
C THR A 16 -14.30 -28.30 1.52
N THR A 17 -13.43 -29.17 2.05
CA THR A 17 -12.09 -28.80 2.44
C THR A 17 -11.30 -28.50 1.17
N MET A 18 -11.16 -27.21 0.83
CA MET A 18 -10.13 -26.80 -0.13
C MET A 18 -8.78 -27.12 0.49
N ALA A 19 -8.17 -28.20 0.02
CA ALA A 19 -6.81 -28.55 0.34
C ALA A 19 -5.89 -27.51 -0.32
N VAL A 20 -5.54 -26.45 0.41
CA VAL A 20 -4.42 -25.59 0.06
C VAL A 20 -3.17 -26.46 0.19
N SER A 21 -2.66 -26.94 -0.95
CA SER A 21 -1.35 -27.57 -0.99
C SER A 21 -0.34 -26.54 -0.51
N PRO A 22 0.55 -26.86 0.46
CA PRO A 22 1.61 -25.96 0.83
C PRO A 22 2.51 -25.81 -0.39
N SER A 23 2.44 -24.65 -1.05
CA SER A 23 3.45 -24.26 -2.02
C SER A 23 4.78 -24.34 -1.29
N ALA A 24 5.61 -25.31 -1.65
CA ALA A 24 6.96 -25.44 -1.12
C ALA A 24 7.67 -24.09 -1.26
N ALA A 25 8.04 -23.48 -0.12
CA ALA A 25 8.82 -22.26 -0.09
C ALA A 25 10.19 -22.54 -0.72
N THR A 26 10.29 -22.36 -2.03
CA THR A 26 11.47 -22.62 -2.85
C THR A 26 12.22 -21.34 -3.21
N ASP A 27 11.61 -20.17 -2.97
CA ASP A 27 12.23 -18.87 -3.19
C ASP A 27 12.87 -18.29 -1.91
N LYS A 28 14.04 -17.67 -2.07
CA LYS A 28 14.72 -16.94 -0.99
C LYS A 28 13.89 -15.74 -0.56
N PHE A 29 13.88 -15.44 0.75
CA PHE A 29 13.22 -14.25 1.30
C PHE A 29 13.74 -12.98 0.61
N LEU A 30 12.83 -12.11 0.17
CA LEU A 30 13.16 -10.86 -0.51
C LEU A 30 13.42 -9.73 0.49
N TRP A 31 14.63 -9.20 0.50
CA TRP A 31 14.97 -7.98 1.24
C TRP A 31 15.02 -6.83 0.26
N GLY A 32 14.18 -5.82 0.44
CA GLY A 32 14.06 -4.75 -0.54
C GLY A 32 13.75 -3.38 0.03
N ALA A 33 13.55 -2.46 -0.89
CA ALA A 33 13.07 -1.11 -0.61
C ALA A 33 11.99 -0.75 -1.64
N ALA A 34 11.19 0.27 -1.32
CA ALA A 34 10.09 0.71 -2.16
C ALA A 34 10.21 2.20 -2.58
N SER A 35 9.53 2.53 -3.67
CA SER A 35 9.23 3.90 -4.15
C SER A 35 7.95 3.92 -4.98
N ALA A 36 7.46 5.12 -5.29
CA ALA A 36 6.36 5.36 -6.23
C ALA A 36 6.77 6.39 -7.28
N ALA A 37 6.34 6.19 -8.52
CA ALA A 37 6.73 6.96 -9.70
C ALA A 37 6.64 8.47 -9.48
N TYR A 38 5.45 8.99 -9.14
CA TYR A 38 5.26 10.43 -8.96
C TYR A 38 6.11 11.02 -7.82
N GLN A 39 6.41 10.22 -6.79
CA GLN A 39 7.17 10.69 -5.63
C GLN A 39 8.67 10.79 -5.90
N VAL A 40 9.21 10.06 -6.89
CA VAL A 40 10.66 9.98 -7.13
C VAL A 40 11.12 10.38 -8.53
N GLU A 41 10.31 10.15 -9.57
CA GLU A 41 10.78 10.22 -10.95
C GLU A 41 11.16 11.63 -11.40
N GLY A 42 10.33 12.63 -11.12
CA GLY A 42 10.50 13.94 -11.75
C GLY A 42 10.12 13.91 -13.23
N SER A 43 10.63 14.86 -14.01
CA SER A 43 10.51 14.92 -15.47
C SER A 43 9.06 14.84 -15.96
N THR A 44 8.14 15.59 -15.34
CA THR A 44 6.68 15.42 -15.52
C THR A 44 6.15 15.73 -16.93
N THR A 45 6.95 16.38 -17.76
CA THR A 45 6.63 16.75 -19.16
C THR A 45 7.53 16.08 -20.20
N ALA A 46 8.47 15.23 -19.77
CA ALA A 46 9.40 14.55 -20.67
C ALA A 46 8.72 13.40 -21.42
N ASP A 47 9.25 13.12 -22.62
CA ASP A 47 8.94 11.91 -23.41
C ASP A 47 7.45 11.63 -23.62
N GLY A 48 6.64 12.69 -23.72
CA GLY A 48 5.21 12.59 -24.01
C GLY A 48 4.33 12.17 -22.81
N LYS A 49 4.85 12.23 -21.57
CA LYS A 49 4.03 12.04 -20.36
C LYS A 49 2.86 13.04 -20.34
N GLY A 50 1.66 12.53 -20.02
CA GLY A 50 0.48 13.35 -19.74
C GLY A 50 0.41 13.84 -18.28
N PRO A 51 -0.48 14.80 -17.96
CA PRO A 51 -0.71 15.21 -16.58
C PRO A 51 -1.41 14.10 -15.79
N SER A 52 -0.97 13.88 -14.56
CA SER A 52 -1.67 13.11 -13.53
C SER A 52 -2.54 14.02 -12.67
N VAL A 53 -3.42 13.40 -11.87
CA VAL A 53 -4.15 14.10 -10.80
C VAL A 53 -3.22 14.78 -9.79
N TRP A 54 -2.00 14.26 -9.59
CA TRP A 54 -1.02 14.86 -8.70
C TRP A 54 -0.33 16.09 -9.29
N ASP A 55 -0.15 16.14 -10.62
CA ASP A 55 0.27 17.35 -11.32
C ASP A 55 -0.81 18.44 -11.14
N ASP A 56 -2.11 18.08 -11.15
CA ASP A 56 -3.19 19.02 -10.85
C ASP A 56 -3.12 19.54 -9.40
N TYR A 57 -2.98 18.65 -8.42
CA TYR A 57 -2.99 19.02 -7.01
C TYR A 57 -1.79 19.88 -6.60
N LEU A 58 -0.58 19.55 -7.06
CA LEU A 58 0.64 20.20 -6.59
C LEU A 58 1.08 21.35 -7.49
N ASP A 59 1.00 21.18 -8.81
CA ASP A 59 1.58 22.13 -9.75
C ASP A 59 0.55 23.16 -10.20
N ARG A 60 -0.70 22.76 -10.43
CA ARG A 60 -1.77 23.68 -10.87
C ARG A 60 -2.51 24.35 -9.72
N LEU A 61 -2.84 23.58 -8.67
CA LEU A 61 -3.63 24.05 -7.54
C LEU A 61 -2.78 24.45 -6.32
N HIS A 62 -1.50 24.05 -6.27
CA HIS A 62 -0.58 24.35 -5.18
C HIS A 62 -1.11 23.94 -3.80
N LEU A 63 -1.78 22.80 -3.70
CA LEU A 63 -2.42 22.36 -2.45
C LEU A 63 -1.42 22.06 -1.33
N ALA A 64 -0.16 21.75 -1.66
CA ALA A 64 0.94 21.59 -0.69
C ALA A 64 1.77 22.89 -0.51
N GLY A 65 1.31 24.02 -1.04
CA GLY A 65 1.99 25.30 -1.01
C GLY A 65 2.79 25.62 -2.28
N PRO A 66 3.19 26.89 -2.46
CA PRO A 66 3.87 27.35 -3.67
C PRO A 66 5.21 26.64 -3.88
N GLY A 67 5.45 26.15 -5.11
CA GLY A 67 6.72 25.55 -5.52
C GLY A 67 6.91 24.08 -5.11
N ILE A 68 5.97 23.49 -4.36
CA ILE A 68 5.95 22.05 -4.09
C ILE A 68 5.33 21.35 -5.30
N SER A 69 6.14 20.57 -6.02
CA SER A 69 5.74 19.86 -7.24
C SER A 69 6.44 18.52 -7.37
N GLY A 70 5.89 17.64 -8.22
CA GLY A 70 6.52 16.42 -8.69
C GLY A 70 7.47 16.64 -9.88
N ALA A 71 7.64 17.88 -10.35
CA ALA A 71 8.38 18.20 -11.58
C ALA A 71 9.84 17.73 -11.57
N VAL A 72 10.51 17.82 -10.42
CA VAL A 72 11.89 17.33 -10.23
C VAL A 72 11.93 16.09 -9.33
N ALA A 73 11.17 16.08 -8.23
CA ALA A 73 11.24 15.01 -7.23
C ALA A 73 12.69 14.73 -6.79
N ILE A 74 13.18 13.52 -7.03
CA ILE A 74 14.59 13.17 -6.82
C ILE A 74 15.32 12.86 -8.12
N ASP A 75 14.79 13.28 -9.27
CA ASP A 75 15.35 13.02 -10.60
C ASP A 75 15.58 11.51 -10.87
N PHE A 76 14.68 10.64 -10.37
CA PHE A 76 14.83 9.19 -10.54
C PHE A 76 14.50 8.71 -11.96
N TYR A 77 13.89 9.55 -12.80
CA TYR A 77 13.69 9.27 -14.23
C TYR A 77 14.99 9.34 -15.02
N ASN A 78 15.96 10.12 -14.55
CA ASN A 78 17.27 10.24 -15.19
C ASN A 78 18.08 8.95 -14.98
N ARG A 79 18.49 8.31 -16.09
CA ARG A 79 19.25 7.07 -16.05
C ARG A 79 20.58 7.18 -15.31
N ASP A 80 21.30 8.28 -15.46
CA ASP A 80 22.57 8.47 -14.76
C ASP A 80 22.35 8.58 -13.25
N GLN A 81 21.18 9.06 -12.83
CA GLN A 81 20.82 9.16 -11.42
C GLN A 81 20.34 7.82 -10.87
N TYR A 82 19.38 7.15 -11.51
CA TYR A 82 18.89 5.87 -11.00
C TYR A 82 19.99 4.79 -11.03
N LEU A 83 20.97 4.83 -11.94
CA LEU A 83 22.09 3.88 -11.93
C LEU A 83 22.96 4.02 -10.68
N LYS A 84 23.14 5.24 -10.16
CA LYS A 84 23.81 5.48 -8.88
C LYS A 84 22.97 4.91 -7.73
N ASP A 85 21.65 5.08 -7.81
CA ASP A 85 20.72 4.58 -6.81
C ASP A 85 20.69 3.04 -6.80
N ILE A 86 20.69 2.38 -7.96
CA ILE A 86 20.85 0.92 -8.11
C ILE A 86 22.18 0.44 -7.53
N ALA A 87 23.28 1.19 -7.75
CA ALA A 87 24.57 0.86 -7.15
C ALA A 87 24.53 0.93 -5.61
N LEU A 88 23.80 1.90 -5.04
CA LEU A 88 23.56 1.98 -3.60
C LEU A 88 22.72 0.79 -3.11
N PHE A 89 21.65 0.42 -3.82
CA PHE A 89 20.83 -0.76 -3.49
C PHE A 89 21.67 -2.03 -3.42
N LYS A 90 22.53 -2.23 -4.42
CA LYS A 90 23.47 -3.37 -4.46
C LYS A 90 24.45 -3.33 -3.29
N LYS A 91 24.99 -2.15 -2.94
CA LYS A 91 25.89 -1.98 -1.79
C LYS A 91 25.19 -2.31 -0.46
N LEU A 92 23.92 -1.96 -0.32
CA LEU A 92 23.09 -2.30 0.84
C LEU A 92 22.71 -3.78 0.89
N GLY A 93 22.86 -4.51 -0.22
CA GLY A 93 22.55 -5.93 -0.34
C GLY A 93 21.09 -6.22 -0.68
N LEU A 94 20.33 -5.22 -1.16
CA LEU A 94 18.93 -5.43 -1.55
C LEU A 94 18.84 -6.53 -2.62
N THR A 95 17.89 -7.44 -2.46
CA THR A 95 17.58 -8.51 -3.42
C THR A 95 16.31 -8.25 -4.20
N SER A 96 15.51 -7.27 -3.79
CA SER A 96 14.28 -6.83 -4.45
C SER A 96 14.15 -5.31 -4.43
N TYR A 97 13.54 -4.75 -5.47
CA TYR A 97 13.13 -3.35 -5.48
C TYR A 97 11.69 -3.25 -5.96
N ARG A 98 10.84 -2.69 -5.10
CA ARG A 98 9.45 -2.37 -5.45
C ARG A 98 9.38 -0.94 -5.98
N PHE A 99 8.79 -0.77 -7.14
CA PHE A 99 8.59 0.55 -7.75
C PHE A 99 7.24 0.56 -8.47
N SER A 100 6.67 1.74 -8.71
CA SER A 100 5.53 1.85 -9.62
C SER A 100 5.92 2.37 -10.99
N VAL A 101 5.10 2.05 -11.98
CA VAL A 101 5.14 2.65 -13.32
C VAL A 101 4.07 3.73 -13.39
N SER A 102 4.35 4.84 -14.08
CA SER A 102 3.41 5.96 -14.15
C SER A 102 2.38 5.75 -15.25
N TRP A 103 1.09 5.64 -14.88
CA TRP A 103 0.01 5.50 -15.86
C TRP A 103 0.04 6.60 -16.93
N PRO A 104 0.11 7.90 -16.61
CA PRO A 104 0.16 8.95 -17.62
C PRO A 104 1.49 9.03 -18.37
N ARG A 105 2.53 8.26 -17.99
CA ARG A 105 3.67 8.03 -18.91
C ARG A 105 3.32 6.99 -19.95
N ILE A 106 2.71 5.88 -19.54
CA ILE A 106 2.40 4.72 -20.38
C ILE A 106 1.25 5.02 -21.35
N ILE A 107 0.17 5.63 -20.86
CA ILE A 107 -0.99 6.07 -21.64
C ILE A 107 -1.32 7.51 -21.22
N PRO A 108 -0.83 8.54 -21.95
CA PRO A 108 -0.86 9.93 -21.50
C PRO A 108 -2.23 10.51 -21.15
N ASP A 109 -3.27 10.17 -21.91
CA ASP A 109 -4.66 10.56 -21.67
C ASP A 109 -5.48 9.46 -20.96
N GLY A 110 -4.80 8.38 -20.55
CA GLY A 110 -5.35 7.22 -19.85
C GLY A 110 -5.92 6.10 -20.72
N LEU A 111 -6.37 6.37 -21.95
CA LEU A 111 -7.02 5.36 -22.81
C LEU A 111 -6.50 5.27 -24.25
N GLY A 112 -5.76 6.29 -24.70
CA GLY A 112 -5.22 6.41 -26.04
C GLY A 112 -4.05 5.47 -26.34
N PRO A 113 -3.16 5.86 -27.26
CA PRO A 113 -2.01 5.06 -27.64
C PRO A 113 -1.02 4.86 -26.48
N VAL A 114 -0.39 3.69 -26.44
CA VAL A 114 0.73 3.44 -25.54
C VAL A 114 1.94 4.25 -25.99
N ASN A 115 2.61 4.90 -25.05
CA ASN A 115 3.81 5.69 -25.30
C ASN A 115 5.06 4.80 -25.38
N PRO A 116 5.68 4.63 -26.57
CA PRO A 116 6.83 3.75 -26.73
C PRO A 116 8.08 4.24 -25.98
N ALA A 117 8.24 5.55 -25.77
CA ALA A 117 9.39 6.09 -25.03
C ALA A 117 9.34 5.69 -23.55
N ALA A 118 8.16 5.75 -22.93
CA ALA A 118 7.94 5.27 -21.57
C ALA A 118 8.19 3.77 -21.44
N ILE A 119 7.71 2.96 -22.40
CA ILE A 119 7.99 1.52 -22.43
C ILE A 119 9.51 1.25 -22.49
N ALA A 120 10.22 1.93 -23.38
CA ALA A 120 11.66 1.77 -23.52
C ALA A 120 12.40 2.14 -22.22
N HIS A 121 12.03 3.25 -21.57
CA HIS A 121 12.59 3.67 -20.30
C HIS A 121 12.42 2.60 -19.21
N TYR A 122 11.19 2.15 -18.94
CA TYR A 122 10.95 1.18 -17.87
C TYR A 122 11.55 -0.19 -18.17
N ARG A 123 11.54 -0.64 -19.44
CA ARG A 123 12.23 -1.89 -19.83
C ARG A 123 13.74 -1.79 -19.56
N GLN A 124 14.35 -0.65 -19.86
CA GLN A 124 15.76 -0.41 -19.58
C GLN A 124 16.04 -0.38 -18.06
N PHE A 125 15.20 0.32 -17.28
CA PHE A 125 15.31 0.35 -15.82
C PHE A 125 15.22 -1.05 -15.19
N ILE A 126 14.24 -1.86 -15.61
CA ILE A 126 14.08 -3.24 -15.16
C ILE A 126 15.31 -4.09 -15.54
N SER A 127 15.83 -3.91 -16.75
CA SER A 127 17.05 -4.58 -17.19
C SER A 127 18.27 -4.19 -16.34
N ASP A 128 18.41 -2.90 -16.01
CA ASP A 128 19.49 -2.39 -15.16
C ASP A 128 19.38 -2.94 -13.72
N LEU A 129 18.17 -3.05 -13.15
CA LEU A 129 17.93 -3.71 -11.85
C LEU A 129 18.34 -5.18 -11.87
N LYS A 130 17.89 -5.93 -12.88
CA LYS A 130 18.20 -7.36 -13.03
C LYS A 130 19.70 -7.58 -13.23
N ALA A 131 20.37 -6.72 -13.99
CA ALA A 131 21.83 -6.75 -14.15
C ALA A 131 22.58 -6.52 -12.82
N ALA A 132 21.97 -5.78 -11.88
CA ALA A 132 22.50 -5.61 -10.52
C ALA A 132 22.19 -6.79 -9.58
N GLY A 133 21.41 -7.79 -10.03
CA GLY A 133 20.96 -8.92 -9.21
C GLY A 133 19.75 -8.59 -8.33
N ILE A 134 19.01 -7.53 -8.65
CA ILE A 134 17.86 -7.05 -7.88
C ILE A 134 16.58 -7.47 -8.62
N LYS A 135 15.71 -8.22 -7.94
CA LYS A 135 14.44 -8.67 -8.50
C LYS A 135 13.44 -7.50 -8.56
N PRO A 136 12.82 -7.21 -9.71
CA PRO A 136 11.78 -6.19 -9.80
C PRO A 136 10.46 -6.68 -9.17
N MET A 137 9.81 -5.81 -8.39
CA MET A 137 8.41 -5.94 -8.00
C MET A 137 7.66 -4.70 -8.53
N LEU A 138 6.88 -4.89 -9.59
CA LEU A 138 6.30 -3.77 -10.35
C LEU A 138 4.88 -3.47 -9.86
N THR A 139 4.67 -2.26 -9.37
CA THR A 139 3.36 -1.74 -8.99
C THR A 139 2.72 -1.02 -10.18
N LEU A 140 1.54 -1.46 -10.62
CA LEU A 140 0.88 -0.87 -11.79
C LEU A 140 0.32 0.51 -11.46
N TYR A 141 -0.39 0.63 -10.34
CA TYR A 141 -1.05 1.87 -9.95
C TYR A 141 -0.65 2.29 -8.54
N HIS A 142 -0.06 3.48 -8.46
CA HIS A 142 0.29 4.15 -7.20
C HIS A 142 -0.15 5.63 -7.29
N TRP A 143 -1.47 5.79 -7.40
CA TRP A 143 -2.24 7.05 -7.22
C TRP A 143 -2.09 8.11 -8.31
N ASP A 144 -1.23 7.90 -9.30
CA ASP A 144 -0.96 8.86 -10.37
C ASP A 144 -1.91 8.71 -11.57
N MET A 145 -3.21 8.59 -11.30
CA MET A 145 -4.24 8.53 -12.36
C MET A 145 -4.09 9.69 -13.35
N PRO A 146 -4.20 9.43 -14.68
CA PRO A 146 -4.24 10.49 -15.68
C PRO A 146 -5.33 11.52 -15.37
N SER A 147 -4.99 12.80 -15.50
CA SER A 147 -5.88 13.93 -15.16
C SER A 147 -7.22 13.87 -15.92
N SER A 148 -7.19 13.41 -17.17
CA SER A 148 -8.39 13.17 -17.99
C SER A 148 -9.38 12.18 -17.36
N LEU A 149 -8.87 11.09 -16.77
CA LEU A 149 -9.69 10.07 -16.11
C LEU A 149 -10.17 10.53 -14.73
N ALA A 150 -9.33 11.25 -13.99
CA ALA A 150 -9.73 11.89 -12.75
C ALA A 150 -10.89 12.88 -12.99
N ALA A 151 -10.81 13.70 -14.04
CA ALA A 151 -11.87 14.61 -14.46
C ALA A 151 -13.15 13.87 -14.91
N ALA A 152 -13.05 12.64 -15.41
CA ALA A 152 -14.18 11.78 -15.75
C ALA A 152 -14.80 11.05 -14.55
N GLY A 153 -14.41 11.41 -13.32
CA GLY A 153 -14.93 10.85 -12.06
C GLY A 153 -13.98 9.87 -11.37
N GLY A 154 -12.84 9.54 -11.99
CA GLY A 154 -11.83 8.64 -11.43
C GLY A 154 -12.42 7.33 -10.90
N TRP A 155 -11.98 6.89 -9.73
CA TRP A 155 -12.46 5.65 -9.09
C TRP A 155 -13.93 5.67 -8.65
N GLU A 156 -14.59 6.83 -8.62
CA GLU A 156 -16.04 6.89 -8.35
C GLU A 156 -16.85 6.46 -9.57
N ASN A 157 -16.28 6.64 -10.77
CA ASN A 157 -16.86 6.15 -12.00
C ASN A 157 -16.55 4.66 -12.17
N ARG A 158 -17.59 3.83 -12.34
CA ARG A 158 -17.43 2.38 -12.52
C ARG A 158 -16.66 2.01 -13.79
N ASP A 159 -16.64 2.87 -14.81
CA ASP A 159 -15.82 2.66 -16.02
C ASP A 159 -14.30 2.62 -15.71
N SER A 160 -13.87 3.12 -14.55
CA SER A 160 -12.49 2.98 -14.06
C SER A 160 -11.98 1.54 -14.03
N VAL A 161 -12.87 0.56 -13.84
CA VAL A 161 -12.53 -0.87 -13.93
C VAL A 161 -11.97 -1.21 -15.32
N LYS A 162 -12.63 -0.74 -16.38
CA LYS A 162 -12.20 -0.98 -17.77
C LYS A 162 -10.99 -0.12 -18.14
N TRP A 163 -10.90 1.10 -17.62
CA TRP A 163 -9.75 1.96 -17.85
C TRP A 163 -8.48 1.33 -17.29
N PHE A 164 -8.56 0.81 -16.06
CA PHE A 164 -7.45 0.12 -15.44
C PHE A 164 -7.12 -1.21 -16.13
N GLU A 165 -8.12 -2.00 -16.55
CA GLU A 165 -7.89 -3.21 -17.36
C GLU A 165 -7.09 -2.90 -18.62
N ARG A 166 -7.49 -1.88 -19.38
CA ARG A 166 -6.77 -1.41 -20.59
C ARG A 166 -5.33 -0.99 -20.30
N TYR A 167 -5.09 -0.36 -19.16
CA TYR A 167 -3.76 0.04 -18.72
C TYR A 167 -2.92 -1.16 -18.29
N ALA A 168 -3.49 -2.07 -17.49
CA ALA A 168 -2.85 -3.30 -17.06
C ALA A 168 -2.44 -4.17 -18.26
N ASP A 169 -3.28 -4.29 -19.28
CA ASP A 169 -2.96 -4.99 -20.53
C ASP A 169 -1.72 -4.41 -21.22
N ALA A 170 -1.60 -3.08 -21.27
CA ALA A 170 -0.42 -2.43 -21.82
C ALA A 170 0.83 -2.74 -20.99
N ILE A 171 0.74 -2.75 -19.66
CA ILE A 171 1.86 -3.14 -18.80
C ILE A 171 2.23 -4.59 -19.06
N PHE A 172 1.28 -5.53 -18.97
CA PHE A 172 1.57 -6.95 -19.10
C PHE A 172 2.19 -7.26 -20.46
N ALA A 173 1.59 -6.80 -21.55
CA ALA A 173 2.11 -7.01 -22.91
C ALA A 173 3.54 -6.51 -23.11
N ASN A 174 3.99 -5.54 -22.31
CA ASN A 174 5.32 -4.94 -22.45
C ASN A 174 6.31 -5.32 -21.35
N PHE A 175 5.91 -5.97 -20.25
CA PHE A 175 6.80 -6.24 -19.11
C PHE A 175 6.70 -7.66 -18.54
N HIS A 176 5.75 -8.49 -18.99
CA HIS A 176 5.58 -9.87 -18.48
C HIS A 176 6.82 -10.77 -18.70
N ASP A 177 7.68 -10.43 -19.64
CA ASP A 177 8.91 -11.18 -19.96
C ASP A 177 10.08 -10.79 -19.04
N GLN A 178 9.96 -9.69 -18.29
CA GLN A 178 11.02 -9.20 -17.41
C GLN A 178 10.67 -9.24 -15.92
N VAL A 179 9.38 -9.27 -15.58
CA VAL A 179 8.87 -9.16 -14.21
C VAL A 179 7.98 -10.35 -13.86
N ASP A 180 8.21 -10.94 -12.68
CA ASP A 180 7.41 -12.07 -12.17
C ASP A 180 6.52 -11.67 -10.98
N LEU A 181 6.67 -10.47 -10.41
CA LEU A 181 5.91 -9.99 -9.25
C LEU A 181 5.22 -8.67 -9.58
N PHE A 182 3.90 -8.71 -9.69
CA PHE A 182 3.06 -7.56 -10.01
C PHE A 182 2.18 -7.19 -8.82
N VAL A 183 2.26 -5.94 -8.38
CA VAL A 183 1.32 -5.34 -7.42
C VAL A 183 0.34 -4.52 -8.25
N LEU A 184 -0.92 -4.91 -8.33
CA LEU A 184 -1.86 -4.25 -9.24
C LEU A 184 -2.20 -2.85 -8.75
N LEU A 185 -2.53 -2.72 -7.46
CA LEU A 185 -3.00 -1.47 -6.87
C LEU A 185 -2.35 -1.29 -5.49
N ASN A 186 -2.06 -0.03 -5.14
CA ASN A 186 -1.51 0.37 -3.86
C ASN A 186 -2.50 1.21 -3.05
N GLU A 187 -2.73 0.80 -1.82
CA GLU A 187 -3.34 1.61 -0.76
C GLU A 187 -4.66 2.34 -1.07
N PRO A 188 -5.74 1.62 -1.40
CA PRO A 188 -7.00 2.26 -1.83
C PRO A 188 -7.60 3.21 -0.78
N SER A 189 -7.52 2.87 0.52
CA SER A 189 -8.09 3.71 1.59
C SER A 189 -7.26 4.96 1.88
N VAL A 190 -5.93 4.87 1.78
CA VAL A 190 -5.04 6.03 1.95
C VAL A 190 -5.15 6.97 0.76
N GLU A 191 -5.27 6.43 -0.46
CA GLU A 191 -5.54 7.23 -1.67
C GLU A 191 -6.85 8.00 -1.53
N ARG A 192 -7.94 7.33 -1.12
CA ARG A 192 -9.25 7.98 -0.94
C ARG A 192 -9.17 9.08 0.11
N ALA A 193 -8.55 8.81 1.26
CA ALA A 193 -8.36 9.80 2.33
C ALA A 193 -7.57 11.02 1.86
N THR A 194 -6.49 10.78 1.10
CA THR A 194 -5.66 11.84 0.52
C THR A 194 -6.43 12.68 -0.50
N LYS A 195 -7.25 12.02 -1.33
CA LYS A 195 -8.15 12.71 -2.27
C LYS A 195 -9.17 13.58 -1.52
N THR A 196 -9.78 13.09 -0.43
CA THR A 196 -10.73 13.88 0.37
C THR A 196 -10.06 15.12 0.92
N LEU A 197 -8.85 14.97 1.49
CA LEU A 197 -8.07 16.10 1.99
C LEU A 197 -7.75 17.12 0.88
N ALA A 198 -7.39 16.65 -0.32
CA ALA A 198 -7.15 17.53 -1.46
C ALA A 198 -8.41 18.31 -1.88
N GLU A 199 -9.57 17.65 -1.89
CA GLU A 199 -10.88 18.26 -2.17
C GLU A 199 -11.22 19.33 -1.13
N ASP A 200 -11.04 19.03 0.16
CA ASP A 200 -11.27 19.97 1.26
C ASP A 200 -10.36 21.21 1.16
N ILE A 201 -9.05 21.01 0.94
CA ILE A 201 -8.09 22.12 0.81
C ILE A 201 -8.46 22.99 -0.40
N ARG A 202 -8.77 22.36 -1.55
CA ARG A 202 -9.20 23.08 -2.77
C ARG A 202 -10.43 23.94 -2.51
N ASP A 203 -11.37 23.45 -1.73
CA ASP A 203 -12.63 24.13 -1.44
C ASP A 203 -12.52 25.09 -0.24
N ASN A 204 -11.30 25.38 0.23
CA ASN A 204 -10.98 26.22 1.39
C ASN A 204 -11.61 25.75 2.71
N ALA A 205 -11.92 24.46 2.81
CA ALA A 205 -12.34 23.83 4.05
C ALA A 205 -11.10 23.51 4.93
N LYS A 206 -11.33 23.37 6.24
CA LYS A 206 -10.32 22.80 7.13
C LYS A 206 -10.30 21.29 6.92
N GLY A 207 -9.39 20.82 6.06
CA GLY A 207 -9.17 19.39 5.89
C GLY A 207 -8.29 18.82 6.99
N ASP A 208 -8.76 17.76 7.64
CA ASP A 208 -7.96 16.93 8.54
C ASP A 208 -7.69 15.59 7.86
N PHE A 209 -6.42 15.16 7.79
CA PHE A 209 -6.10 13.85 7.24
C PHE A 209 -6.67 12.73 8.13
N LYS A 210 -7.70 12.04 7.66
CA LYS A 210 -8.31 10.88 8.33
C LYS A 210 -8.48 9.74 7.34
N ILE A 211 -7.97 8.57 7.71
CA ILE A 211 -8.02 7.38 6.85
C ILE A 211 -9.38 6.70 6.97
N LEU A 212 -9.94 6.66 8.19
CA LEU A 212 -11.32 6.28 8.40
C LEU A 212 -12.23 7.36 7.80
N PRO A 213 -13.02 7.06 6.76
CA PRO A 213 -13.96 8.04 6.22
C PRO A 213 -14.97 8.44 7.28
N ASP A 214 -15.32 9.73 7.29
CA ASP A 214 -16.43 10.22 8.09
C ASP A 214 -17.78 9.75 7.51
N ALA A 215 -18.86 10.16 8.18
CA ALA A 215 -20.20 9.79 7.81
C ALA A 215 -20.56 10.24 6.38
N ASP A 216 -20.15 11.43 5.95
CA ASP A 216 -20.53 12.05 4.68
C ASP A 216 -19.75 11.44 3.50
N HIS A 217 -18.51 11.04 3.75
CA HIS A 217 -17.64 10.42 2.76
C HIS A 217 -17.72 8.89 2.73
N MET A 218 -18.52 8.26 3.59
CA MET A 218 -18.62 6.81 3.70
C MET A 218 -19.10 6.14 2.40
N ALA A 219 -20.18 6.65 1.80
CA ALA A 219 -20.78 6.05 0.60
C ALA A 219 -19.80 6.03 -0.58
N VAL A 220 -19.17 7.18 -0.85
CA VAL A 220 -18.18 7.32 -1.91
C VAL A 220 -16.93 6.49 -1.64
N SER A 221 -16.50 6.37 -0.38
CA SER A 221 -15.33 5.55 -0.02
C SER A 221 -15.58 4.08 -0.29
N LEU A 222 -16.68 3.50 0.19
CA LEU A 222 -17.03 2.10 -0.08
C LEU A 222 -17.18 1.82 -1.58
N LYS A 223 -17.77 2.75 -2.33
CA LYS A 223 -17.90 2.69 -3.79
C LYS A 223 -16.53 2.62 -4.47
N THR A 224 -15.61 3.52 -4.11
CA THR A 224 -14.24 3.54 -4.67
C THR A 224 -13.44 2.29 -4.31
N TYR A 225 -13.52 1.82 -3.06
CA TYR A 225 -12.84 0.60 -2.61
C TYR A 225 -13.30 -0.62 -3.42
N ASN A 226 -14.61 -0.71 -3.68
CA ASN A 226 -15.17 -1.75 -4.53
C ASN A 226 -14.65 -1.67 -5.98
N HIS A 227 -14.71 -0.50 -6.62
CA HIS A 227 -14.24 -0.34 -8.00
C HIS A 227 -12.74 -0.66 -8.15
N ILE A 228 -11.92 -0.27 -7.18
CA ILE A 228 -10.49 -0.58 -7.16
C ILE A 228 -10.26 -2.10 -7.07
N LEU A 229 -10.96 -2.81 -6.18
CA LEU A 229 -10.84 -4.27 -6.09
C LEU A 229 -11.30 -4.97 -7.38
N LEU A 230 -12.39 -4.51 -8.00
CA LEU A 230 -12.87 -5.02 -9.29
C LEU A 230 -11.88 -4.76 -10.43
N ALA A 231 -11.22 -3.60 -10.45
CA ALA A 231 -10.12 -3.30 -11.36
C ALA A 231 -8.97 -4.30 -11.21
N GLY A 232 -8.59 -4.62 -9.96
CA GLY A 232 -7.61 -5.66 -9.67
C GLY A 232 -8.04 -7.04 -10.21
N ALA A 233 -9.29 -7.42 -9.98
CA ALA A 233 -9.84 -8.69 -10.48
C ALA A 233 -9.88 -8.76 -12.00
N ALA A 234 -10.27 -7.68 -12.68
CA ALA A 234 -10.27 -7.58 -14.14
C ALA A 234 -8.85 -7.72 -14.71
N ALA A 235 -7.87 -7.02 -14.14
CA ALA A 235 -6.47 -7.13 -14.55
C ALA A 235 -5.91 -8.55 -14.34
N LYS A 236 -6.21 -9.19 -13.20
CA LYS A 236 -5.82 -10.59 -12.94
C LYS A 236 -6.39 -11.55 -13.97
N LYS A 237 -7.69 -11.43 -14.27
CA LYS A 237 -8.36 -12.22 -15.29
C LYS A 237 -7.73 -12.02 -16.67
N SER A 238 -7.45 -10.78 -17.06
CA SER A 238 -6.79 -10.50 -18.34
C SER A 238 -5.40 -11.13 -18.43
N PHE A 239 -4.60 -11.04 -17.35
CA PHE A 239 -3.28 -11.67 -17.29
C PHE A 239 -3.32 -13.19 -17.54
N GLU A 240 -4.32 -13.87 -16.96
CA GLU A 240 -4.54 -15.30 -17.12
C GLU A 240 -5.02 -15.68 -18.52
N VAL A 241 -5.96 -14.91 -19.09
CA VAL A 241 -6.48 -15.14 -20.45
C VAL A 241 -5.37 -15.07 -21.49
N HIS A 242 -4.41 -14.16 -21.31
CA HIS A 242 -3.23 -14.06 -22.18
C HIS A 242 -2.16 -15.12 -21.91
N GLY A 243 -2.30 -15.90 -20.82
CA GLY A 243 -1.38 -17.00 -20.49
C GLY A 243 -0.02 -16.55 -19.97
N TYR A 244 0.11 -15.29 -19.52
CA TYR A 244 1.34 -14.77 -18.94
C TYR A 244 1.73 -15.52 -17.66
N LYS A 245 3.01 -15.40 -17.28
CA LYS A 245 3.58 -16.05 -16.08
C LYS A 245 4.04 -14.98 -15.11
N GLY A 246 3.76 -15.19 -13.83
CA GLY A 246 4.02 -14.24 -12.75
C GLY A 246 3.00 -14.40 -11.64
N GLN A 247 3.22 -13.70 -10.54
CA GLN A 247 2.31 -13.63 -9.39
C GLN A 247 1.77 -12.21 -9.30
N LEU A 248 0.46 -12.10 -9.11
CA LEU A 248 -0.28 -10.85 -9.04
C LEU A 248 -0.92 -10.71 -7.66
N GLY A 249 -0.67 -9.61 -6.99
CA GLY A 249 -1.23 -9.29 -5.67
C GLY A 249 -1.68 -7.84 -5.57
N LEU A 250 -2.28 -7.51 -4.43
CA LEU A 250 -2.66 -6.15 -4.06
C LEU A 250 -1.83 -5.71 -2.86
N ALA A 251 -1.40 -4.44 -2.82
CA ALA A 251 -0.78 -3.85 -1.64
C ALA A 251 -1.83 -3.07 -0.85
N LEU A 252 -2.22 -3.62 0.30
CA LEU A 252 -3.25 -3.03 1.16
C LEU A 252 -2.60 -2.35 2.37
N PRO A 253 -3.07 -1.14 2.76
CA PRO A 253 -2.68 -0.51 4.00
C PRO A 253 -3.57 -1.09 5.10
N LEU A 254 -2.99 -1.86 6.01
CA LEU A 254 -3.75 -2.55 7.04
C LEU A 254 -3.50 -1.91 8.40
N PHE A 255 -4.59 -1.52 9.05
CA PHE A 255 -4.59 -0.78 10.32
C PHE A 255 -5.28 -1.61 11.39
N PRO A 256 -4.56 -2.42 12.19
CA PRO A 256 -5.14 -3.05 13.37
C PRO A 256 -5.89 -2.00 14.20
N THR A 257 -7.21 -2.13 14.32
CA THR A 257 -8.01 -1.18 15.07
C THR A 257 -8.01 -1.56 16.53
N ILE A 258 -7.61 -0.64 17.39
CA ILE A 258 -7.43 -0.88 18.81
C ILE A 258 -8.13 0.19 19.63
N ASN A 259 -8.49 -0.17 20.85
CA ASN A 259 -8.96 0.76 21.87
C ASN A 259 -7.88 0.91 22.97
N GLU A 260 -8.05 1.90 23.85
CA GLU A 260 -7.26 1.99 25.09
C GLU A 260 -7.74 0.97 26.14
N ASP A 261 -6.90 0.72 27.15
CA ASP A 261 -7.27 -0.14 28.28
C ASP A 261 -8.51 0.43 29.00
N GLY A 262 -9.46 -0.44 29.36
CA GLY A 262 -10.72 -0.05 29.99
C GLY A 262 -11.79 0.50 29.04
N ALA A 263 -11.61 0.35 27.73
CA ALA A 263 -12.58 0.76 26.71
C ALA A 263 -13.99 0.22 26.96
N SER A 264 -14.99 1.08 26.73
CA SER A 264 -16.39 0.73 26.83
C SER A 264 -16.83 -0.25 25.73
N ASP A 265 -18.00 -0.86 25.88
CA ASP A 265 -18.54 -1.70 24.81
C ASP A 265 -18.92 -0.91 23.55
N ALA A 266 -19.21 0.39 23.69
CA ALA A 266 -19.42 1.28 22.56
C ALA A 266 -18.13 1.54 21.78
N ASP A 267 -17.00 1.73 22.48
CA ASP A 267 -15.68 1.88 21.86
C ASP A 267 -15.28 0.63 21.08
N LYS A 268 -15.51 -0.56 21.67
CA LYS A 268 -15.22 -1.84 21.02
C LYS A 268 -16.05 -2.05 19.75
N LYS A 269 -17.36 -1.75 19.80
CA LYS A 269 -18.23 -1.80 18.61
C LYS A 269 -17.77 -0.85 17.51
N SER A 270 -17.32 0.34 17.90
CA SER A 270 -16.80 1.35 16.96
C SER A 270 -15.49 0.89 16.31
N ALA A 271 -14.59 0.26 17.08
CA ALA A 271 -13.37 -0.34 16.54
C ALA A 271 -13.69 -1.49 15.56
N VAL A 272 -14.65 -2.36 15.87
CA VAL A 272 -15.09 -3.44 14.97
C VAL A 272 -15.61 -2.87 13.64
N LEU A 273 -16.44 -1.82 13.69
CA LEU A 273 -16.95 -1.18 12.48
C LEU A 273 -15.83 -0.53 11.67
N ALA A 274 -14.88 0.16 12.30
CA ALA A 274 -13.72 0.74 11.64
C ALA A 274 -12.83 -0.35 10.98
N ASP A 275 -12.62 -1.49 11.65
CA ASP A 275 -11.93 -2.65 11.08
C ASP A 275 -12.68 -3.20 9.86
N GLY A 276 -14.01 -3.20 9.95
CA GLY A 276 -14.93 -3.51 8.86
C GLY A 276 -14.63 -2.67 7.63
N VAL A 277 -14.60 -1.36 7.80
CA VAL A 277 -14.42 -0.39 6.70
C VAL A 277 -13.01 -0.41 6.12
N LEU A 278 -11.97 -0.51 6.97
CA LEU A 278 -10.59 -0.28 6.56
C LEU A 278 -9.81 -1.55 6.24
N ASN A 279 -10.14 -2.68 6.86
CA ASN A 279 -9.37 -3.92 6.71
C ASN A 279 -10.24 -5.02 6.10
N ARG A 280 -11.34 -5.39 6.79
CA ARG A 280 -12.19 -6.52 6.37
C ARG A 280 -12.91 -6.25 5.06
N TRP A 281 -13.20 -5.00 4.71
CA TRP A 281 -13.78 -4.66 3.42
C TRP A 281 -12.97 -5.26 2.25
N PHE A 282 -11.65 -5.12 2.33
CA PHE A 282 -10.73 -5.64 1.33
C PHE A 282 -10.45 -7.12 1.54
N LEU A 283 -10.12 -7.52 2.77
CA LEU A 283 -9.71 -8.90 3.07
C LEU A 283 -10.85 -9.91 2.90
N ASP A 284 -12.07 -9.59 3.37
CA ASP A 284 -13.22 -10.48 3.21
C ASP A 284 -13.64 -10.57 1.73
N ALA A 285 -13.56 -9.48 0.97
CA ALA A 285 -13.84 -9.53 -0.47
C ALA A 285 -12.82 -10.42 -1.21
N MET A 286 -11.53 -10.26 -0.94
CA MET A 286 -10.46 -11.05 -1.58
C MET A 286 -10.48 -12.53 -1.22
N TYR A 287 -10.71 -12.87 0.05
CA TYR A 287 -10.51 -14.24 0.55
C TYR A 287 -11.80 -15.01 0.85
N LYS A 288 -12.91 -14.30 1.04
CA LYS A 288 -14.22 -14.91 1.37
C LYS A 288 -15.27 -14.64 0.29
N GLY A 289 -15.02 -13.72 -0.65
CA GLY A 289 -15.97 -13.35 -1.69
C GLY A 289 -17.21 -12.62 -1.17
N THR A 290 -17.11 -11.98 0.01
CA THR A 290 -18.21 -11.28 0.68
C THR A 290 -17.75 -9.97 1.31
N TYR A 291 -18.64 -9.01 1.54
CA TYR A 291 -18.34 -7.84 2.37
C TYR A 291 -18.72 -8.03 3.84
N PRO A 292 -18.11 -7.28 4.77
CA PRO A 292 -18.47 -7.28 6.18
C PRO A 292 -19.94 -6.90 6.43
N GLN A 293 -20.71 -7.80 7.04
CA GLN A 293 -22.14 -7.59 7.27
C GLN A 293 -22.42 -6.35 8.13
N ASP A 294 -21.61 -6.09 9.14
CA ASP A 294 -21.76 -4.93 10.02
C ASP A 294 -21.57 -3.58 9.28
N VAL A 295 -20.74 -3.55 8.24
CA VAL A 295 -20.59 -2.38 7.37
C VAL A 295 -21.79 -2.24 6.43
N LEU A 296 -22.28 -3.35 5.87
CA LEU A 296 -23.47 -3.34 5.01
C LEU A 296 -24.73 -2.91 5.79
N ASP A 297 -24.89 -3.39 7.02
CA ASP A 297 -26.00 -3.01 7.91
C ASP A 297 -25.93 -1.52 8.25
N MET A 298 -24.74 -1.00 8.56
CA MET A 298 -24.53 0.44 8.79
C MET A 298 -24.88 1.26 7.54
N ALA A 299 -24.41 0.84 6.37
CA ALA A 299 -24.69 1.53 5.12
C ALA A 299 -26.19 1.52 4.79
N SER A 300 -26.87 0.38 5.00
CA SER A 300 -28.31 0.25 4.80
C SER A 300 -29.11 1.10 5.78
N ALA A 301 -28.74 1.12 7.06
CA ALA A 301 -29.41 1.92 8.09
C ALA A 301 -29.31 3.42 7.80
N ARG A 302 -28.24 3.85 7.13
CA ARG A 302 -28.02 5.23 6.70
C ARG A 302 -28.52 5.54 5.28
N GLY A 303 -29.08 4.56 4.57
CA GLY A 303 -29.53 4.73 3.19
C GLY A 303 -28.42 5.15 2.22
N LEU A 304 -27.18 4.67 2.43
CA LEU A 304 -26.03 5.04 1.60
C LEU A 304 -26.13 4.39 0.21
N ASP A 305 -25.93 5.17 -0.85
CA ASP A 305 -25.66 4.63 -2.18
C ASP A 305 -24.18 4.24 -2.31
N THR A 306 -23.88 2.98 -2.02
CA THR A 306 -22.53 2.42 -2.14
C THR A 306 -22.17 2.05 -3.58
N GLY A 307 -23.12 2.04 -4.53
CA GLY A 307 -22.91 1.61 -5.91
C GLY A 307 -22.48 0.15 -6.13
N ILE A 308 -22.46 -0.66 -5.07
CA ILE A 308 -22.04 -2.07 -5.09
C ILE A 308 -23.11 -2.90 -5.81
N GLN A 309 -22.67 -3.78 -6.70
CA GLN A 309 -23.55 -4.73 -7.39
C GLN A 309 -23.51 -6.11 -6.72
N PRO A 310 -24.58 -6.92 -6.83
CA PRO A 310 -24.70 -8.19 -6.10
C PRO A 310 -23.54 -9.19 -6.28
N GLU A 311 -22.89 -9.23 -7.45
CA GLU A 311 -21.82 -10.18 -7.76
C GLU A 311 -20.40 -9.61 -7.58
N ASP A 312 -20.26 -8.37 -7.12
CA ASP A 312 -18.96 -7.68 -7.07
C ASP A 312 -17.97 -8.39 -6.13
N ALA A 313 -18.38 -8.65 -4.88
CA ALA A 313 -17.53 -9.33 -3.89
C ALA A 313 -17.11 -10.74 -4.34
N LYS A 314 -18.04 -11.48 -4.97
CA LYS A 314 -17.77 -12.82 -5.49
C LYS A 314 -16.77 -12.76 -6.65
N THR A 315 -16.93 -11.81 -7.57
CA THR A 315 -15.99 -11.58 -8.68
C THR A 315 -14.59 -11.28 -8.15
N ILE A 316 -14.48 -10.50 -7.08
CA ILE A 316 -13.20 -10.20 -6.42
C ILE A 316 -12.60 -11.46 -5.78
N GLY A 317 -13.40 -12.27 -5.08
CA GLY A 317 -12.94 -13.51 -4.45
C GLY A 317 -12.48 -14.58 -5.45
N GLU A 318 -13.16 -14.68 -6.59
CA GLU A 318 -12.82 -15.61 -7.69
C GLU A 318 -11.55 -15.18 -8.46
N ALA A 319 -11.04 -13.96 -8.25
CA ALA A 319 -9.78 -13.53 -8.85
C ALA A 319 -8.56 -14.27 -8.29
N HIS A 320 -8.67 -14.82 -7.07
CA HIS A 320 -7.62 -15.62 -6.43
C HIS A 320 -6.22 -14.99 -6.56
N PHE A 321 -6.04 -13.78 -6.03
CA PHE A 321 -4.75 -13.10 -6.02
C PHE A 321 -3.66 -13.99 -5.39
N ASP A 322 -2.47 -14.00 -6.00
CA ASP A 322 -1.40 -14.94 -5.69
C ASP A 322 -0.69 -14.61 -4.37
N PHE A 323 -0.72 -13.35 -3.95
CA PHE A 323 -0.15 -12.88 -2.68
C PHE A 323 -0.86 -11.64 -2.14
N LEU A 324 -0.69 -11.40 -0.83
CA LEU A 324 -1.04 -10.15 -0.17
C LEU A 324 0.19 -9.27 0.04
N GLY A 325 0.18 -8.08 -0.55
CA GLY A 325 1.04 -7.01 -0.13
C GLY A 325 0.47 -6.34 1.12
N ILE A 326 1.25 -6.26 2.18
CA ILE A 326 0.89 -5.50 3.39
C ILE A 326 1.76 -4.26 3.46
N ASN A 327 1.11 -3.10 3.47
CA ASN A 327 1.70 -1.86 3.91
C ASN A 327 1.29 -1.65 5.37
N PHE A 328 2.26 -1.73 6.28
CA PHE A 328 2.01 -1.52 7.70
C PHE A 328 2.87 -0.37 8.20
N TYR A 329 2.23 0.55 8.90
CA TYR A 329 2.89 1.71 9.49
C TYR A 329 2.52 1.87 10.96
N SER A 330 1.22 1.81 11.25
CA SER A 330 0.65 2.05 12.57
C SER A 330 -0.71 1.36 12.70
N PRO A 331 -1.11 0.92 13.91
CA PRO A 331 -2.50 0.62 14.21
C PRO A 331 -3.36 1.89 14.24
N MET A 332 -4.67 1.72 14.26
CA MET A 332 -5.62 2.82 14.41
C MET A 332 -6.28 2.78 15.78
N TYR A 333 -6.11 3.85 16.57
CA TYR A 333 -6.89 3.99 17.79
C TYR A 333 -8.28 4.51 17.43
N VAL A 334 -9.29 3.78 17.87
CA VAL A 334 -10.70 4.08 17.61
C VAL A 334 -11.46 4.15 18.93
N ARG A 335 -12.38 5.10 19.02
CA ARG A 335 -13.35 5.21 20.11
C ARG A 335 -14.75 5.47 19.57
N HIS A 336 -15.73 5.41 20.44
CA HIS A 336 -17.06 5.89 20.15
C HIS A 336 -17.06 7.43 20.15
N GLY A 337 -17.41 8.01 19.01
CA GLY A 337 -17.46 9.45 18.82
C GLY A 337 -18.49 10.12 19.73
N ALA A 338 -18.15 11.31 20.22
CA ALA A 338 -19.05 12.08 21.08
C ALA A 338 -20.31 12.59 20.37
N THR A 339 -20.30 12.59 19.03
CA THR A 339 -21.40 13.06 18.18
C THR A 339 -21.64 12.02 17.08
N PRO A 340 -22.27 10.88 17.41
CA PRO A 340 -22.54 9.84 16.43
C PRO A 340 -23.52 10.36 15.37
N VAL A 341 -23.28 9.99 14.11
CA VAL A 341 -24.16 10.32 12.98
C VAL A 341 -24.90 9.04 12.60
N ASP A 342 -26.14 8.93 13.06
CA ASP A 342 -27.01 7.77 12.87
C ASP A 342 -26.34 6.46 13.33
N ALA A 343 -26.14 5.52 12.40
CA ALA A 343 -25.50 4.21 12.65
C ALA A 343 -23.96 4.25 12.60
N PHE A 344 -23.34 5.40 12.33
CA PHE A 344 -21.89 5.54 12.27
C PHE A 344 -21.37 6.38 13.45
N SER A 345 -20.48 5.79 14.24
CA SER A 345 -19.97 6.41 15.47
C SER A 345 -18.47 6.20 15.69
N ALA A 346 -17.75 5.63 14.72
CA ALA A 346 -16.33 5.37 14.88
C ALA A 346 -15.52 6.65 14.70
N GLU A 347 -14.72 6.99 15.71
CA GLU A 347 -13.82 8.13 15.69
C GLU A 347 -12.37 7.65 15.77
N GLN A 348 -11.58 7.96 14.73
CA GLN A 348 -10.13 7.80 14.74
C GLN A 348 -9.50 8.89 15.63
N TYR A 349 -8.59 8.49 16.51
CA TYR A 349 -7.76 9.42 17.30
C TYR A 349 -6.36 8.85 17.54
N LEU A 350 -5.48 9.62 18.18
CA LEU A 350 -4.18 9.14 18.67
C LEU A 350 -4.01 9.63 20.12
N PRO A 351 -3.91 8.74 21.13
CA PRO A 351 -3.70 9.16 22.50
C PRO A 351 -2.36 9.91 22.64
N LYS A 352 -2.37 11.05 23.36
CA LYS A 352 -1.18 11.91 23.54
C LYS A 352 0.00 11.22 24.23
N THR A 353 -0.27 10.13 24.96
CA THR A 353 0.73 9.34 25.69
C THR A 353 1.43 8.31 24.81
N VAL A 354 0.95 8.08 23.58
CA VAL A 354 1.48 7.06 22.67
C VAL A 354 2.67 7.61 21.89
N TYR A 355 3.80 6.90 21.98
CA TYR A 355 4.97 7.20 21.17
C TYR A 355 4.64 7.01 19.68
N SER A 356 4.89 8.04 18.89
CA SER A 356 4.45 8.12 17.49
C SER A 356 5.51 8.72 16.57
N ALA A 357 5.48 8.26 15.33
CA ALA A 357 6.14 8.83 14.17
C ALA A 357 5.15 9.74 13.40
N PHE A 358 5.59 10.39 12.32
CA PHE A 358 4.69 11.19 11.47
C PHE A 358 3.49 10.39 10.94
N ASN A 359 3.69 9.10 10.68
CA ASN A 359 2.69 8.16 10.18
C ASN A 359 1.93 7.40 11.28
N GLY A 360 2.04 7.81 12.55
CA GLY A 360 1.21 7.30 13.65
C GLY A 360 1.97 6.58 14.77
N ALA A 361 1.22 5.88 15.64
CA ALA A 361 1.74 5.11 16.76
C ALA A 361 2.76 4.04 16.33
N VAL A 362 3.90 3.97 17.05
CA VAL A 362 4.94 2.96 16.83
C VAL A 362 4.58 1.71 17.64
N ARG A 363 4.01 0.69 16.99
CA ARG A 363 3.46 -0.51 17.63
C ARG A 363 3.85 -1.80 16.90
N PRO A 364 5.09 -2.28 17.05
CA PRO A 364 5.56 -3.52 16.43
C PRO A 364 4.78 -4.77 16.91
N ASP A 365 4.20 -4.72 18.10
CA ASP A 365 3.30 -5.77 18.62
C ASP A 365 2.04 -5.92 17.75
N GLN A 366 1.49 -4.81 17.26
CA GLN A 366 0.33 -4.82 16.37
C GLN A 366 0.70 -5.29 14.97
N PHE A 367 1.94 -5.04 14.53
CA PHE A 367 2.45 -5.62 13.28
C PHE A 367 2.51 -7.15 13.35
N LYS A 368 3.04 -7.70 14.44
CA LYS A 368 3.05 -9.15 14.70
C LYS A 368 1.62 -9.71 14.74
N ALA A 369 0.72 -9.05 15.48
CA ALA A 369 -0.67 -9.47 15.59
C ALA A 369 -1.39 -9.50 14.24
N LEU A 370 -1.15 -8.51 13.38
CA LEU A 370 -1.69 -8.46 12.02
C LEU A 370 -1.25 -9.67 11.18
N LEU A 371 0.03 -10.04 11.23
CA LEU A 371 0.55 -11.21 10.52
C LEU A 371 -0.04 -12.52 11.08
N GLY A 372 -0.21 -12.60 12.40
CA GLY A 372 -0.93 -13.70 13.05
C GLY A 372 -2.39 -13.79 12.57
N ARG A 373 -3.07 -12.65 12.40
CA ARG A 373 -4.44 -12.57 11.88
C ARG A 373 -4.56 -13.13 10.47
N MET A 374 -3.63 -12.79 9.57
CA MET A 374 -3.64 -13.32 8.19
C MET A 374 -3.58 -14.85 8.20
N LYS A 375 -2.79 -15.42 9.12
CA LYS A 375 -2.71 -16.86 9.33
C LYS A 375 -4.02 -17.45 9.86
N SER A 376 -4.60 -16.87 10.90
CA SER A 376 -5.75 -17.47 11.61
C SER A 376 -7.09 -17.25 10.92
N GLU A 377 -7.28 -16.14 10.22
CA GLU A 377 -8.59 -15.72 9.69
C GLU A 377 -8.70 -15.80 8.16
N TYR A 378 -7.57 -15.83 7.44
CA TYR A 378 -7.54 -15.70 5.98
C TYR A 378 -6.75 -16.81 5.28
N GLY A 379 -6.51 -17.94 5.96
CA GLY A 379 -5.90 -19.13 5.35
C GLY A 379 -4.39 -19.04 5.17
N ASN A 380 -3.71 -18.09 5.83
CA ASN A 380 -2.25 -17.90 5.78
C ASN A 380 -1.72 -17.70 4.35
N PRO A 381 -2.22 -16.70 3.59
CA PRO A 381 -1.79 -16.47 2.23
C PRO A 381 -0.30 -16.07 2.20
N PRO A 382 0.38 -16.23 1.06
CA PRO A 382 1.70 -15.63 0.86
C PRO A 382 1.65 -14.12 1.09
N VAL A 383 2.47 -13.62 2.02
CA VAL A 383 2.56 -12.20 2.35
C VAL A 383 3.90 -11.62 1.92
N TYR A 384 3.86 -10.47 1.26
CA TYR A 384 5.01 -9.58 1.14
C TYR A 384 4.72 -8.32 1.95
N ILE A 385 5.65 -7.90 2.81
CA ILE A 385 5.59 -6.56 3.39
C ILE A 385 6.06 -5.63 2.28
N THR A 386 5.10 -4.99 1.61
CA THR A 386 5.32 -4.14 0.44
C THR A 386 5.73 -2.73 0.84
N GLU A 387 5.37 -2.31 2.06
CA GLU A 387 5.88 -1.11 2.74
C GLU A 387 5.90 -1.29 4.27
N ASN A 388 7.00 -0.89 4.88
CA ASN A 388 7.07 -0.60 6.31
C ASN A 388 8.19 0.40 6.57
N GLY A 389 7.93 1.42 7.39
CA GLY A 389 8.92 2.44 7.72
C GLY A 389 8.34 3.60 8.52
N ALA A 390 9.15 4.62 8.79
CA ALA A 390 8.72 5.74 9.60
C ALA A 390 9.56 6.99 9.34
N GLY A 391 8.90 8.15 9.41
CA GLY A 391 9.52 9.47 9.46
C GLY A 391 9.42 10.05 10.86
N PHE A 392 10.52 10.68 11.32
CA PHE A 392 10.61 11.29 12.65
C PHE A 392 11.05 12.74 12.54
N ALA A 393 10.40 13.63 13.30
CA ALA A 393 10.78 15.04 13.33
C ALA A 393 12.19 15.23 13.89
N GLY A 394 13.00 16.04 13.21
CA GLY A 394 14.29 16.53 13.72
C GLY A 394 15.48 15.57 13.61
N GLU A 395 15.30 14.36 13.07
CA GLU A 395 16.41 13.39 12.94
C GLU A 395 17.14 13.45 11.59
N ASP A 396 16.46 13.86 10.52
CA ASP A 396 16.98 13.85 9.16
C ASP A 396 17.85 15.08 8.84
N VAL A 397 18.78 15.39 9.74
CA VAL A 397 19.68 16.53 9.63
C VAL A 397 21.07 16.06 9.23
N MET A 398 21.57 16.60 8.12
CA MET A 398 22.95 16.39 7.68
C MET A 398 23.92 17.05 8.67
N LYS A 399 24.77 16.25 9.32
CA LYS A 399 25.84 16.71 10.21
C LYS A 399 27.14 16.00 9.81
N ASN A 400 28.18 16.77 9.50
CA ASN A 400 29.50 16.24 9.11
C ASN A 400 29.44 15.18 7.98
N GLY A 401 28.54 15.37 7.02
CA GLY A 401 28.36 14.44 5.88
C GLY A 401 27.61 13.14 6.21
N LYS A 402 27.00 13.04 7.40
CA LYS A 402 26.18 11.90 7.84
C LYS A 402 24.79 12.36 8.27
N VAL A 403 23.85 11.43 8.30
CA VAL A 403 22.51 11.61 8.86
C VAL A 403 22.27 10.45 9.83
N ASP A 404 22.07 10.76 11.11
CA ASP A 404 21.92 9.78 12.18
C ASP A 404 20.47 9.74 12.67
N ASP A 405 19.67 8.95 11.97
CA ASP A 405 18.25 8.74 12.17
C ASP A 405 17.97 7.59 13.15
N VAL A 406 18.28 7.84 14.42
CA VAL A 406 18.25 6.85 15.50
C VAL A 406 16.87 6.25 15.70
N GLN A 407 15.80 7.05 15.69
CA GLN A 407 14.44 6.53 15.88
C GLN A 407 13.97 5.73 14.66
N ARG A 408 14.32 6.13 13.43
CA ARG A 408 14.06 5.29 12.23
C ARG A 408 14.78 3.95 12.32
N CYS A 409 16.04 3.96 12.74
CA CYS A 409 16.81 2.76 12.99
C CYS A 409 16.08 1.83 13.98
N ARG A 410 15.66 2.33 15.14
CA ARG A 410 14.94 1.54 16.16
C ARG A 410 13.59 1.02 15.66
N TYR A 411 12.86 1.83 14.88
CA TYR A 411 11.61 1.41 14.26
C TYR A 411 11.84 0.17 13.38
N LEU A 412 12.84 0.21 12.48
CA LEU A 412 13.14 -0.92 11.59
C LEU A 412 13.56 -2.17 12.37
N VAL A 413 14.43 -2.02 13.38
CA VAL A 413 14.86 -3.15 14.23
C VAL A 413 13.66 -3.85 14.86
N THR A 414 12.78 -3.09 15.50
CA THR A 414 11.66 -3.63 16.27
C THR A 414 10.58 -4.24 15.37
N HIS A 415 10.26 -3.62 14.23
CA HIS A 415 9.26 -4.14 13.30
C HIS A 415 9.76 -5.37 12.53
N ILE A 416 11.04 -5.41 12.12
CA ILE A 416 11.63 -6.60 11.51
C ILE A 416 11.68 -7.75 12.53
N ALA A 417 12.00 -7.47 13.80
CA ALA A 417 11.96 -8.49 14.86
C ALA A 417 10.54 -9.03 15.08
N ALA A 418 9.53 -8.17 15.08
CA ALA A 418 8.12 -8.56 15.17
C ALA A 418 7.69 -9.45 14.00
N MET A 419 8.05 -9.09 12.76
CA MET A 419 7.81 -9.91 11.57
C MET A 419 8.50 -11.27 11.69
N LYS A 420 9.80 -11.31 12.04
CA LYS A 420 10.54 -12.57 12.23
C LYS A 420 9.91 -13.45 13.32
N SER A 421 9.38 -12.84 14.38
CA SER A 421 8.64 -13.56 15.42
C SER A 421 7.35 -14.17 14.87
N ALA A 422 6.55 -13.42 14.10
CA ALA A 422 5.36 -13.96 13.44
C ALA A 422 5.69 -15.10 12.47
N MET A 423 6.79 -14.98 11.70
CA MET A 423 7.29 -16.04 10.82
C MET A 423 7.67 -17.31 11.61
N SER A 424 8.34 -17.15 12.76
CA SER A 424 8.66 -18.29 13.64
C SER A 424 7.42 -18.98 14.22
N GLU A 425 6.30 -18.24 14.29
CA GLU A 425 4.98 -18.74 14.69
C GLU A 425 4.16 -19.23 13.48
N GLY A 426 4.73 -19.25 12.27
CA GLY A 426 4.15 -19.87 11.08
C GLY A 426 3.42 -18.94 10.11
N ALA A 427 3.53 -17.61 10.25
CA ALA A 427 3.04 -16.69 9.22
C ALA A 427 3.86 -16.82 7.93
N ASP A 428 3.21 -16.95 6.76
CA ASP A 428 3.89 -17.09 5.46
C ASP A 428 4.33 -15.72 4.90
N VAL A 429 5.39 -15.15 5.47
CA VAL A 429 5.99 -13.89 4.98
C VAL A 429 7.21 -14.18 4.10
N ARG A 430 7.18 -13.69 2.87
CA ARG A 430 8.18 -14.01 1.82
C ARG A 430 9.07 -12.84 1.42
N GLY A 431 8.81 -11.63 1.93
CA GLY A 431 9.71 -10.50 1.73
C GLY A 431 9.33 -9.27 2.54
N TYR A 432 10.28 -8.33 2.64
CA TYR A 432 10.15 -7.08 3.38
C TYR A 432 10.79 -5.91 2.62
N HIS A 433 10.00 -4.89 2.34
CA HIS A 433 10.41 -3.68 1.63
C HIS A 433 10.28 -2.46 2.53
N VAL A 434 11.41 -1.81 2.82
CA VAL A 434 11.41 -0.56 3.58
C VAL A 434 10.76 0.55 2.76
N TRP A 435 9.80 1.24 3.38
CA TRP A 435 9.36 2.55 2.92
C TRP A 435 10.16 3.66 3.63
N SER A 436 10.98 4.43 2.94
CA SER A 436 11.27 4.37 1.51
C SER A 436 12.75 4.09 1.25
N SER A 437 13.06 3.75 0.00
CA SER A 437 14.45 3.72 -0.46
C SER A 437 15.14 5.06 -0.23
N HIS A 438 14.54 6.13 -0.74
CA HIS A 438 15.03 7.50 -0.68
C HIS A 438 14.02 8.41 -0.02
N ASP A 439 14.49 9.49 0.59
CA ASP A 439 13.62 10.64 0.85
C ASP A 439 12.97 11.07 -0.46
N ASN A 440 11.70 11.44 -0.42
CA ASN A 440 10.91 11.69 -1.62
C ASN A 440 9.84 12.77 -1.35
N LEU A 441 9.01 13.04 -2.36
CA LEU A 441 7.85 13.91 -2.24
C LEU A 441 6.73 13.17 -1.48
N GLU A 442 6.47 13.54 -0.23
CA GLU A 442 5.44 12.93 0.62
C GLU A 442 4.07 13.55 0.36
N TRP A 443 3.58 13.39 -0.87
CA TRP A 443 2.21 13.76 -1.26
C TRP A 443 1.86 15.21 -0.91
N LEU A 444 0.73 15.45 -0.23
CA LEU A 444 0.31 16.79 0.22
C LEU A 444 1.22 17.39 1.31
N SER A 445 2.09 16.60 1.94
CA SER A 445 3.10 17.11 2.89
C SER A 445 4.35 17.66 2.20
N GLY A 446 4.47 17.49 0.89
CA GLY A 446 5.63 17.95 0.13
C GLY A 446 6.94 17.28 0.59
N TYR A 447 8.02 18.05 0.61
CA TYR A 447 9.37 17.57 0.98
C TYR A 447 9.72 17.78 2.47
N ALA A 448 8.74 18.15 3.30
CA ALA A 448 8.97 18.44 4.72
C ALA A 448 9.17 17.16 5.56
N SER A 449 8.52 16.08 5.16
CA SER A 449 8.58 14.77 5.82
C SER A 449 9.55 13.84 5.07
N ARG A 450 10.42 13.15 5.81
CA ARG A 450 11.44 12.27 5.24
C ARG A 450 11.24 10.83 5.75
N PHE A 451 11.05 9.90 4.82
CA PHE A 451 10.87 8.46 5.11
C PHE A 451 12.04 7.59 4.64
N GLY A 452 12.95 8.14 3.84
CA GLY A 452 13.99 7.37 3.20
C GLY A 452 15.04 6.87 4.18
N MET A 453 15.56 5.66 3.93
CA MET A 453 16.84 5.25 4.52
C MET A 453 18.03 5.90 3.80
N ILE A 454 17.82 6.47 2.61
CA ILE A 454 18.81 7.26 1.88
C ILE A 454 18.35 8.72 1.88
N TYR A 455 19.17 9.59 2.46
CA TYR A 455 18.95 11.04 2.43
C TYR A 455 19.16 11.57 1.03
N VAL A 456 18.27 12.46 0.59
CA VAL A 456 18.42 13.22 -0.66
C VAL A 456 18.52 14.69 -0.32
N ASP A 457 19.61 15.30 -0.78
CA ASP A 457 19.79 16.75 -0.79
C ASP A 457 18.99 17.31 -1.98
N TRP A 458 17.98 18.13 -1.70
CA TRP A 458 17.02 18.59 -2.72
C TRP A 458 17.66 19.47 -3.79
N ASP A 459 18.65 20.27 -3.40
CA ASP A 459 19.30 21.23 -4.30
C ASP A 459 20.34 20.56 -5.20
N THR A 460 21.10 19.61 -4.65
CA THR A 460 22.21 18.97 -5.35
C THR A 460 21.89 17.57 -5.88
N GLN A 461 20.73 17.02 -5.52
CA GLN A 461 20.30 15.65 -5.82
C GLN A 461 21.24 14.57 -5.24
N LYS A 462 22.13 14.94 -4.31
CA LYS A 462 23.10 14.02 -3.71
C LYS A 462 22.42 13.02 -2.78
N ARG A 463 22.74 11.74 -2.95
CA ARG A 463 22.31 10.64 -2.07
C ARG A 463 23.30 10.35 -0.97
N THR A 464 22.82 10.22 0.26
CA THR A 464 23.63 9.86 1.43
C THR A 464 22.92 8.78 2.27
N PRO A 465 23.41 7.54 2.32
CA PRO A 465 22.84 6.51 3.21
C PRO A 465 22.85 6.97 4.67
N LYS A 466 21.70 6.86 5.33
CA LYS A 466 21.53 7.21 6.75
C LYS A 466 21.99 6.06 7.66
N LEU A 467 21.97 6.26 8.98
CA LEU A 467 22.26 5.20 9.95
C LEU A 467 21.33 3.99 9.75
N SER A 468 20.04 4.24 9.49
CA SER A 468 19.05 3.20 9.21
C SER A 468 19.40 2.32 7.99
N ALA A 469 20.02 2.88 6.94
CA ALA A 469 20.45 2.11 5.76
C ALA A 469 21.61 1.15 6.09
N ASP A 470 22.62 1.63 6.82
CA ASP A 470 23.74 0.79 7.26
C ASP A 470 23.23 -0.37 8.13
N LEU A 471 22.27 -0.07 9.00
CA LEU A 471 21.63 -1.03 9.87
C LEU A 471 20.82 -2.06 9.10
N TYR A 472 20.01 -1.62 8.14
CA TYR A 472 19.23 -2.51 7.30
C TYR A 472 20.15 -3.45 6.49
N ALA A 473 21.26 -2.95 5.96
CA ALA A 473 22.27 -3.78 5.29
C ALA A 473 22.88 -4.85 6.20
N ARG A 474 23.11 -4.56 7.49
CA ARG A 474 23.53 -5.56 8.50
C ARG A 474 22.46 -6.66 8.67
N VAL A 475 21.19 -6.26 8.78
CA VAL A 475 20.07 -7.22 8.90
C VAL A 475 20.01 -8.16 7.69
N ILE A 476 20.18 -7.63 6.47
CA ILE A 476 20.17 -8.41 5.23
C ILE A 476 21.31 -9.44 5.20
N ARG A 477 22.50 -9.07 5.68
CA ARG A 477 23.64 -10.00 5.78
C ARG A 477 23.46 -11.09 6.84
N GLY A 478 22.44 -10.98 7.69
CA GLY A 478 22.17 -11.92 8.77
C GLY A 478 22.88 -11.58 10.09
N ASP A 479 23.41 -10.36 10.23
CA ASP A 479 24.03 -9.92 11.48
C ASP A 479 22.97 -9.88 12.60
N LYS A 480 23.38 -10.21 13.83
CA LYS A 480 22.55 -9.95 15.01
C LYS A 480 22.54 -8.44 15.27
N VAL A 481 21.35 -7.86 15.22
CA VAL A 481 21.09 -6.44 15.35
C VAL A 481 20.07 -6.20 16.46
N THR A 482 20.28 -5.18 17.28
CA THR A 482 19.40 -4.75 18.37
C THR A 482 19.24 -3.23 18.37
N GLU A 483 18.31 -2.70 19.16
CA GLU A 483 18.15 -1.26 19.32
C GLU A 483 19.39 -0.56 19.89
N ALA A 484 20.26 -1.29 20.60
CA ALA A 484 21.52 -0.77 21.11
C ALA A 484 22.53 -0.45 19.99
N ASP A 485 22.35 -1.00 18.80
CA ASP A 485 23.14 -0.66 17.61
C ASP A 485 22.72 0.69 16.99
N CYS A 486 21.52 1.20 17.35
CA CYS A 486 20.99 2.47 16.86
C CYS A 486 21.52 3.63 17.70
N VAL A 487 22.79 3.98 17.49
CA VAL A 487 23.47 5.11 18.13
C VAL A 487 24.02 6.07 17.08
N ALA A 488 24.01 7.37 17.39
CA ALA A 488 24.60 8.37 16.52
C ALA A 488 26.08 8.07 16.26
N ARG A 489 26.53 8.29 15.02
CA ARG A 489 27.90 7.99 14.60
C ARG A 489 28.75 9.23 14.88
N ASN A 490 29.86 9.05 15.57
CA ASN A 490 30.84 10.13 15.80
C ASN A 490 31.43 10.69 14.49
#